data_AF-A0A7I7SXX2-F1
#
_entry.id   AF-A0A7I7SXX2-F1
#
_cell.length_a   1.000
_cell.length_b   1.000
_cell.length_c   1.000
_cell.angle_alpha   90.00
_cell.angle_beta   90.00
_cell.angle_gamma   90.00
#
_symmetry.space_group_name_H-M   'P 1'
#
loop_
_entity.id
_entity.type
_entity.pdbx_description
1 polymer ?
#
loop_
_entity_poly.entity_id
_entity_poly.type
_entity_poly.pdbx_seq_one_letter_code
_entity_poly.pdbx_strand_id
1 'polypeptide(L)'
;MLSTMVLPRVGAALAAAGLAGAVLAGCSSSASTGVSVSKTDLEKDISQRLEKAGQKPQTVTCKDDLKGEVGKIARCEVMLSSDNSFEPVVTVTKVEGTTVSYDMTPALSKTQLEKGVSGLVASASNVTVDSVSCDGGLDGKLGNETHCDVTVAGATAKRTVVVTRVEGLMMYFNVLPVLEKAQVESSLLDQLATQLGSRPDSATCAGDLEGKVGNSLTCTVVAGPETQDFALTVTEVNGDRIDFNYKPAG
;
A
#
# COMPACT_ATOMS: atom_id res chain seq x y z
N MET A 1 -16.02 35.74 43.66
CA MET A 1 -15.21 36.87 44.14
C MET A 1 -14.45 37.44 42.95
N LEU A 2 -14.84 38.64 42.53
CA LEU A 2 -14.20 39.45 41.49
C LEU A 2 -12.81 39.89 41.96
N SER A 3 -11.82 39.87 41.07
CA SER A 3 -10.66 40.78 41.15
C SER A 3 -10.21 41.18 39.75
N THR A 4 -10.79 42.28 39.29
CA THR A 4 -10.27 43.26 38.34
C THR A 4 -9.02 43.97 38.88
N MET A 5 -8.00 44.22 38.05
CA MET A 5 -7.01 45.33 38.21
C MET A 5 -6.17 45.40 36.91
N VAL A 6 -6.49 46.25 35.93
CA VAL A 6 -6.15 47.69 35.78
C VAL A 6 -4.68 47.96 35.41
N LEU A 7 -4.50 48.51 34.20
CA LEU A 7 -3.27 49.04 33.56
C LEU A 7 -2.69 50.30 34.24
N PRO A 8 -1.43 50.66 33.94
CA PRO A 8 -1.13 51.97 33.35
C PRO A 8 -0.10 51.89 32.19
N ARG A 9 -0.41 52.48 31.02
CA ARG A 9 -0.04 53.82 30.48
C ARG A 9 1.33 53.95 29.78
N VAL A 10 1.21 54.12 28.45
CA VAL A 10 1.77 55.20 27.62
C VAL A 10 3.29 55.23 27.40
N GLY A 11 3.67 55.00 26.14
CA GLY A 11 4.91 55.45 25.53
C GLY A 11 4.74 55.52 24.01
N ALA A 12 4.15 56.61 23.52
CA ALA A 12 4.08 56.91 22.10
C ALA A 12 5.42 57.48 21.63
N ALA A 13 6.02 56.88 20.60
CA ALA A 13 7.12 57.47 19.85
C ALA A 13 6.78 57.41 18.35
N LEU A 14 6.51 58.58 17.80
CA LEU A 14 6.45 58.85 16.36
C LEU A 14 7.87 58.82 15.79
N ALA A 15 8.08 58.04 14.73
CA ALA A 15 9.14 58.29 13.76
C ALA A 15 8.65 57.86 12.37
N ALA A 16 8.27 58.84 11.57
CA ALA A 16 8.05 58.69 10.14
C ALA A 16 9.41 58.64 9.44
N ALA A 17 9.64 57.61 8.64
CA ALA A 17 10.64 57.61 7.58
C ALA A 17 10.10 56.78 6.42
N GLY A 18 9.78 57.47 5.33
CA GLY A 18 9.28 56.87 4.10
C GLY A 18 10.32 55.96 3.47
N LEU A 19 9.86 54.79 3.04
CA LEU A 19 10.56 53.93 2.09
C LEU A 19 9.63 53.74 0.91
N ALA A 20 10.01 54.36 -0.21
CA ALA A 20 9.45 54.10 -1.52
C ALA A 20 9.69 52.62 -1.87
N GLY A 21 8.66 51.79 -1.73
CA GLY A 21 8.63 50.43 -2.26
C GLY A 21 8.16 50.47 -3.70
N ALA A 22 9.04 50.09 -4.62
CA ALA A 22 8.74 49.94 -6.04
C ALA A 22 7.53 49.02 -6.24
N VAL A 23 6.45 49.57 -6.82
CA VAL A 23 5.35 48.76 -7.34
C VAL A 23 5.87 48.13 -8.62
N LEU A 24 6.34 46.88 -8.53
CA LEU A 24 6.40 46.03 -9.71
C LEU A 24 4.96 45.80 -10.15
N ALA A 25 4.54 46.56 -11.16
CA ALA A 25 3.43 46.20 -12.02
C ALA A 25 3.82 44.90 -12.73
N GLY A 26 3.65 43.77 -12.02
CA GLY A 26 3.61 42.46 -12.64
C GLY A 26 2.37 42.42 -13.51
N CYS A 27 2.59 42.35 -14.82
CA CYS A 27 1.56 42.36 -15.85
C CYS A 27 0.34 41.50 -15.48
N SER A 28 -0.82 42.13 -15.47
CA SER A 28 -2.12 41.47 -15.61
C SER A 28 -2.24 40.89 -17.02
N SER A 29 -1.53 39.81 -17.30
CA SER A 29 -1.93 38.86 -18.33
C SER A 29 -2.92 37.90 -17.69
N SER A 30 -4.19 38.27 -17.74
CA SER A 30 -5.32 37.35 -17.59
C SER A 30 -5.32 36.40 -18.79
N ALA A 31 -4.36 35.48 -18.81
CA ALA A 31 -4.48 34.22 -19.51
C ALA A 31 -4.95 33.23 -18.46
N SER A 32 -6.02 32.50 -18.73
CA SER A 32 -6.52 31.41 -17.90
C SER A 32 -5.50 30.25 -17.89
N THR A 33 -4.35 30.44 -17.26
CA THR A 33 -3.45 29.36 -16.84
C THR A 33 -4.00 28.81 -15.55
N GLY A 34 -4.59 27.62 -15.59
CA GLY A 34 -5.12 26.94 -14.41
C GLY A 34 -4.07 26.86 -13.30
N VAL A 35 -4.53 26.92 -12.05
CA VAL A 35 -3.67 26.77 -10.87
C VAL A 35 -3.01 25.39 -10.91
N SER A 36 -1.70 25.31 -10.68
CA SER A 36 -0.96 24.04 -10.60
C SER A 36 0.19 24.14 -9.60
N VAL A 37 0.66 22.98 -9.14
CA VAL A 37 1.92 22.85 -8.41
C VAL A 37 2.95 22.33 -9.39
N SER A 38 4.09 23.03 -9.52
CA SER A 38 5.12 22.63 -10.47
C SER A 38 5.76 21.30 -10.06
N LYS A 39 6.21 20.52 -11.04
CA LYS A 39 7.01 19.30 -10.84
C LYS A 39 8.17 19.55 -9.88
N THR A 40 8.90 20.66 -10.04
CA THR A 40 10.05 20.99 -9.19
C THR A 40 9.64 21.29 -7.75
N ASP A 41 8.51 21.94 -7.53
CA ASP A 41 7.98 22.16 -6.18
C ASP A 41 7.53 20.85 -5.53
N LEU A 42 6.91 19.94 -6.30
CA LEU A 42 6.56 18.60 -5.82
C LEU A 42 7.81 17.79 -5.45
N GLU A 43 8.83 17.75 -6.32
CA GLU A 43 10.09 17.06 -6.07
C GLU A 43 10.77 17.56 -4.80
N LYS A 44 10.76 18.88 -4.59
CA LYS A 44 11.30 19.51 -3.40
C LYS A 44 10.49 19.18 -2.15
N ASP A 45 9.17 19.25 -2.19
CA ASP A 45 8.31 18.91 -1.05
C ASP A 45 8.47 17.42 -0.66
N ILE A 46 8.46 16.52 -1.64
CA ILE A 46 8.68 15.08 -1.41
C ILE A 46 10.05 14.84 -0.75
N SER A 47 11.12 15.45 -1.28
CA SER A 47 12.47 15.33 -0.72
C SER A 47 12.52 15.80 0.74
N GLN A 48 11.92 16.96 1.03
CA GLN A 48 11.88 17.52 2.39
C GLN A 48 11.07 16.65 3.37
N ARG A 49 9.95 16.07 2.93
CA ARG A 49 9.16 15.15 3.77
C ARG A 49 9.92 13.88 4.09
N LEU A 50 10.65 13.33 3.11
CA LEU A 50 11.52 12.16 3.30
C LEU A 50 12.67 12.46 4.26
N GLU A 51 13.34 13.59 4.11
CA GLU A 51 14.40 14.04 5.03
C GLU A 51 13.90 14.19 6.46
N LYS A 52 12.70 14.77 6.65
CA LYS A 52 12.06 14.87 7.98
C LYS A 52 11.72 13.50 8.57
N ALA A 53 11.44 12.51 7.73
CA ALA A 53 11.23 11.12 8.13
C ALA A 53 12.55 10.32 8.29
N GLY A 54 13.71 10.99 8.21
CA GLY A 54 15.03 10.37 8.37
C GLY A 54 15.54 9.63 7.13
N GLN A 55 14.86 9.76 5.99
CA GLN A 55 15.26 9.17 4.71
C GLN A 55 16.07 10.18 3.88
N LYS A 56 16.99 9.68 3.05
CA LYS A 56 17.75 10.53 2.12
C LYS A 56 17.59 9.98 0.71
N PRO A 57 16.61 10.47 -0.07
CA PRO A 57 16.47 10.04 -1.46
C PRO A 57 17.70 10.43 -2.27
N GLN A 58 18.15 9.53 -3.14
CA GLN A 58 19.16 9.81 -4.16
C GLN A 58 18.57 10.70 -5.26
N THR A 59 17.34 10.42 -5.66
CA THR A 59 16.60 11.22 -6.64
C THR A 59 15.10 11.27 -6.29
N VAL A 60 14.48 12.37 -6.66
CA VAL A 60 13.02 12.51 -6.74
C VAL A 60 12.71 13.13 -8.09
N THR A 61 11.90 12.46 -8.91
CA THR A 61 11.55 12.93 -10.25
C THR A 61 10.04 12.81 -10.47
N CYS A 62 9.33 13.92 -10.69
CA CYS A 62 7.92 13.85 -11.09
C CYS A 62 7.76 13.74 -12.61
N LYS A 63 6.71 13.08 -13.10
CA LYS A 63 6.47 13.02 -14.56
C LYS A 63 5.94 14.35 -15.09
N ASP A 64 4.99 14.93 -14.36
CA ASP A 64 4.24 16.11 -14.77
C ASP A 64 3.99 17.04 -13.57
N ASP A 65 3.57 18.28 -13.87
CA ASP A 65 3.00 19.19 -12.88
C ASP A 65 1.68 18.64 -12.32
N LEU A 66 1.38 18.96 -11.06
CA LEU A 66 0.10 18.63 -10.45
C LEU A 66 -0.93 19.72 -10.78
N LYS A 67 -1.87 19.39 -11.66
CA LYS A 67 -3.00 20.27 -11.98
C LYS A 67 -3.83 20.52 -10.71
N GLY A 68 -4.09 21.78 -10.38
CA GLY A 68 -4.88 22.22 -9.24
C GLY A 68 -6.38 22.04 -9.48
N GLU A 69 -6.81 20.80 -9.63
CA GLU A 69 -8.21 20.37 -9.69
C GLU A 69 -8.36 19.17 -8.75
N VAL A 70 -9.38 19.19 -7.88
CA VAL A 70 -9.60 18.10 -6.91
C VAL A 70 -9.68 16.74 -7.60
N GLY A 71 -8.95 15.77 -7.08
CA GLY A 71 -8.86 14.41 -7.63
C GLY A 71 -7.84 14.25 -8.77
N LYS A 72 -7.20 15.32 -9.25
CA LYS A 72 -6.05 15.17 -10.15
C LYS A 72 -4.87 14.58 -9.40
N ILE A 73 -4.11 13.79 -10.14
CA ILE A 73 -2.95 13.09 -9.63
C ILE A 73 -1.70 13.49 -10.40
N ALA A 74 -0.57 13.48 -9.69
CA ALA A 74 0.76 13.46 -10.27
C ALA A 74 1.51 12.25 -9.72
N ARG A 75 2.36 11.65 -10.55
CA ARG A 75 3.21 10.53 -10.16
C ARG A 75 4.65 10.98 -10.15
N CYS A 76 5.34 10.65 -9.07
CA CYS A 76 6.76 10.92 -8.91
C CYS A 76 7.49 9.63 -8.59
N GLU A 77 8.71 9.49 -9.07
CA GLU A 77 9.61 8.39 -8.75
C GLU A 77 10.59 8.87 -7.69
N VAL A 78 10.71 8.09 -6.61
CA VAL A 78 11.67 8.30 -5.54
C VAL A 78 12.64 7.12 -5.54
N MET A 79 13.93 7.41 -5.65
CA MET A 79 14.98 6.41 -5.53
C MET A 79 15.73 6.62 -4.22
N LEU A 80 15.68 5.65 -3.31
CA LEU A 80 16.47 5.64 -2.07
C LEU A 80 17.83 4.94 -2.29
N SER A 81 17.84 3.91 -3.13
CA SER A 81 19.04 3.17 -3.58
C SER A 81 18.77 2.51 -4.94
N SER A 82 19.78 1.86 -5.53
CA SER A 82 19.64 1.14 -6.81
C SER A 82 18.64 -0.02 -6.79
N ASP A 83 18.35 -0.54 -5.61
CA ASP A 83 17.40 -1.63 -5.35
C ASP A 83 16.11 -1.18 -4.67
N ASN A 84 16.05 0.05 -4.16
CA ASN A 84 14.90 0.58 -3.45
C ASN A 84 14.39 1.87 -4.10
N SER A 85 13.31 1.75 -4.86
CA SER A 85 12.56 2.88 -5.40
C SER A 85 11.05 2.65 -5.26
N PHE A 86 10.31 3.75 -5.18
CA PHE A 86 8.85 3.74 -5.10
C PHE A 86 8.26 4.94 -5.85
N GLU A 87 6.97 4.88 -6.17
CA GLU A 87 6.27 5.88 -6.98
C GLU A 87 5.11 6.50 -6.19
N PRO A 88 5.35 7.50 -5.30
CA PRO A 88 4.26 8.13 -4.57
C PRO A 88 3.20 8.73 -5.50
N VAL A 89 1.94 8.53 -5.14
CA VAL A 89 0.79 9.14 -5.80
C VAL A 89 0.43 10.42 -5.06
N VAL A 90 0.60 11.56 -5.73
CA VAL A 90 0.21 12.87 -5.21
C VAL A 90 -1.19 13.17 -5.71
N THR A 91 -2.15 13.42 -4.81
CA THR A 91 -3.56 13.67 -5.17
C THR A 91 -4.02 15.01 -4.63
N VAL A 92 -4.58 15.88 -5.47
CA VAL A 92 -5.18 17.14 -5.02
C VAL A 92 -6.43 16.85 -4.19
N THR A 93 -6.45 17.38 -2.97
CA THR A 93 -7.58 17.26 -2.05
C THR A 93 -8.40 18.54 -1.98
N LYS A 94 -7.78 19.70 -2.23
CA LYS A 94 -8.46 21.00 -2.12
C LYS A 94 -7.79 22.07 -2.99
N VAL A 95 -8.59 23.02 -3.47
CA VAL A 95 -8.12 24.20 -4.21
C VAL A 95 -8.81 25.45 -3.66
N GLU A 96 -8.03 26.43 -3.21
CA GLU A 96 -8.52 27.69 -2.65
C GLU A 96 -7.76 28.88 -3.24
N GLY A 97 -8.40 29.62 -4.15
CA GLY A 97 -7.73 30.69 -4.88
C GLY A 97 -6.55 30.12 -5.68
N THR A 98 -5.33 30.53 -5.36
CA THR A 98 -4.09 30.03 -5.96
C THR A 98 -3.42 28.92 -5.16
N THR A 99 -4.02 28.49 -4.04
CA THR A 99 -3.47 27.46 -3.15
C THR A 99 -4.03 26.09 -3.51
N VAL A 100 -3.15 25.12 -3.73
CA VAL A 100 -3.50 23.71 -3.96
C VAL A 100 -3.04 22.89 -2.76
N SER A 101 -3.97 22.20 -2.10
CA SER A 101 -3.66 21.20 -1.08
C SER A 101 -3.71 19.81 -1.69
N TYR A 102 -2.78 18.96 -1.30
CA TYR A 102 -2.66 17.61 -1.82
C TYR A 102 -2.12 16.64 -0.76
N ASP A 103 -2.54 15.38 -0.89
CA ASP A 103 -2.02 14.27 -0.12
C ASP A 103 -1.04 13.45 -0.96
N MET A 104 -0.16 12.74 -0.28
CA MET A 104 0.79 11.81 -0.91
C MET A 104 0.61 10.45 -0.29
N THR A 105 0.40 9.44 -1.13
CA THR A 105 0.33 8.04 -0.70
C THR A 105 1.51 7.29 -1.30
N PRO A 106 2.30 6.53 -0.52
CA PRO A 106 3.31 5.66 -1.11
C PRO A 106 2.63 4.67 -2.06
N ALA A 107 3.30 4.30 -3.14
CA ALA A 107 2.85 3.22 -4.00
C ALA A 107 4.06 2.59 -4.70
N LEU A 108 3.89 1.35 -5.11
CA LEU A 108 4.83 0.65 -5.98
C LEU A 108 4.16 0.44 -7.33
N SER A 109 4.85 0.79 -8.41
CA SER A 109 4.48 0.30 -9.74
C SER A 109 4.57 -1.23 -9.78
N LYS A 110 3.92 -1.86 -10.77
CA LYS A 110 3.98 -3.31 -10.98
C LYS A 110 5.42 -3.83 -10.99
N THR A 111 6.31 -3.19 -11.75
CA THR A 111 7.72 -3.58 -11.85
C THR A 111 8.49 -3.41 -10.54
N GLN A 112 8.24 -2.33 -9.80
CA GLN A 112 8.86 -2.14 -8.47
C GLN A 112 8.37 -3.19 -7.48
N LEU A 113 7.08 -3.52 -7.52
CA LEU A 113 6.49 -4.54 -6.68
C LEU A 113 7.09 -5.92 -6.98
N GLU A 114 7.16 -6.31 -8.26
CA GLU A 114 7.75 -7.59 -8.69
C GLU A 114 9.20 -7.75 -8.18
N LYS A 115 10.01 -6.68 -8.28
CA LYS A 115 11.37 -6.66 -7.73
C LYS A 115 11.37 -6.78 -6.20
N GLY A 116 10.49 -6.07 -5.51
CA GLY A 116 10.36 -6.14 -4.05
C GLY A 116 9.94 -7.53 -3.56
N VAL A 117 8.95 -8.14 -4.22
CA VAL A 117 8.49 -9.51 -3.95
C VAL A 117 9.62 -10.51 -4.18
N SER A 118 10.34 -10.40 -5.30
CA SER A 118 11.49 -11.25 -5.60
C SER A 118 12.55 -11.18 -4.50
N GLY A 119 12.86 -9.97 -4.00
CA GLY A 119 13.83 -9.78 -2.93
C GLY A 119 13.39 -10.39 -1.60
N LEU A 120 12.12 -10.21 -1.23
CA LEU A 120 11.57 -10.77 0.00
C LEU A 120 11.52 -12.31 -0.03
N VAL A 121 11.07 -12.90 -1.13
CA VAL A 121 10.99 -14.36 -1.27
C VAL A 121 12.38 -15.00 -1.28
N ALA A 122 13.32 -14.42 -2.02
CA ALA A 122 14.71 -14.91 -2.03
C ALA A 122 15.34 -14.88 -0.63
N SER A 123 15.07 -13.82 0.14
CA SER A 123 15.60 -13.64 1.49
C SER A 123 14.97 -14.59 2.51
N ALA A 124 13.67 -14.85 2.43
CA ALA A 124 12.95 -15.70 3.38
C ALA A 124 13.29 -17.19 3.23
N SER A 125 13.47 -17.66 1.99
CA SER A 125 13.62 -19.09 1.70
C SER A 125 15.04 -19.49 1.28
N ASN A 126 15.98 -18.53 1.18
CA ASN A 126 17.33 -18.76 0.65
C ASN A 126 17.31 -19.46 -0.72
N VAL A 127 16.41 -19.01 -1.59
CA VAL A 127 16.18 -19.56 -2.93
C VAL A 127 16.49 -18.53 -4.01
N THR A 128 16.71 -19.03 -5.22
CA THR A 128 16.76 -18.19 -6.43
C THR A 128 15.36 -18.11 -7.03
N VAL A 129 14.83 -16.90 -7.18
CA VAL A 129 13.53 -16.66 -7.80
C VAL A 129 13.73 -16.56 -9.31
N ASP A 130 13.01 -17.37 -10.08
CA ASP A 130 13.11 -17.39 -11.55
C ASP A 130 12.34 -16.21 -12.17
N SER A 131 11.12 -15.97 -11.67
CA SER A 131 10.28 -14.85 -12.11
C SER A 131 9.22 -14.50 -11.06
N VAL A 132 8.78 -13.24 -11.13
CA VAL A 132 7.60 -12.74 -10.41
C VAL A 132 6.74 -11.99 -11.42
N SER A 133 5.44 -12.29 -11.44
CA SER A 133 4.45 -11.57 -12.23
C SER A 133 3.30 -11.14 -11.34
N CYS A 134 3.12 -9.84 -11.14
CA CYS A 134 2.04 -9.30 -10.31
C CYS A 134 0.85 -8.83 -11.15
N ASP A 135 -0.36 -8.92 -10.62
CA ASP A 135 -1.57 -8.41 -11.30
C ASP A 135 -1.49 -6.90 -11.52
N GLY A 136 -0.90 -6.18 -10.57
CA GLY A 136 -0.72 -4.74 -10.62
C GLY A 136 0.40 -4.23 -9.73
N GLY A 137 0.41 -2.91 -9.55
CA GLY A 137 1.19 -2.27 -8.50
C GLY A 137 0.52 -2.42 -7.13
N LEU A 138 1.07 -1.75 -6.12
CA LEU A 138 0.54 -1.77 -4.77
C LEU A 138 0.44 -0.35 -4.23
N ASP A 139 -0.78 0.14 -4.05
CA ASP A 139 -1.01 1.40 -3.33
C ASP A 139 -0.77 1.18 -1.84
N GLY A 140 -0.02 2.07 -1.22
CA GLY A 140 0.33 2.08 0.20
C GLY A 140 -0.82 2.55 1.08
N LYS A 141 -1.92 1.81 1.05
CA LYS A 141 -3.05 1.92 1.96
C LYS A 141 -3.10 0.66 2.81
N LEU A 142 -3.28 0.78 4.12
CA LEU A 142 -3.31 -0.36 5.02
C LEU A 142 -4.37 -1.39 4.57
N GLY A 143 -3.96 -2.65 4.43
CA GLY A 143 -4.81 -3.75 3.98
C GLY A 143 -5.10 -3.76 2.48
N ASN A 144 -4.50 -2.87 1.69
CA ASN A 144 -4.55 -2.97 0.23
C ASN A 144 -3.73 -4.18 -0.24
N GLU A 145 -4.25 -4.88 -1.24
CA GLU A 145 -3.76 -6.19 -1.65
C GLU A 145 -3.66 -6.28 -3.18
N THR A 146 -2.72 -7.10 -3.66
CA THR A 146 -2.63 -7.55 -5.06
C THR A 146 -2.06 -8.97 -5.06
N HIS A 147 -2.28 -9.74 -6.13
CA HIS A 147 -1.68 -11.06 -6.25
C HIS A 147 -0.46 -11.04 -7.16
N CYS A 148 0.44 -11.98 -6.91
CA CYS A 148 1.60 -12.23 -7.77
C CYS A 148 1.81 -13.74 -7.92
N ASP A 149 2.15 -14.16 -9.12
CA ASP A 149 2.68 -15.49 -9.41
C ASP A 149 4.20 -15.46 -9.24
N VAL A 150 4.70 -16.31 -8.35
CA VAL A 150 6.14 -16.42 -8.06
C VAL A 150 6.63 -17.79 -8.50
N THR A 151 7.64 -17.81 -9.37
CA THR A 151 8.25 -19.05 -9.87
C THR A 151 9.61 -19.27 -9.24
N VAL A 152 9.79 -20.44 -8.63
CA VAL A 152 11.05 -20.87 -8.01
C VAL A 152 11.36 -22.29 -8.48
N ALA A 153 12.54 -22.51 -9.04
CA ALA A 153 12.96 -23.79 -9.61
C ALA A 153 11.93 -24.38 -10.60
N GLY A 154 11.30 -23.53 -11.41
CA GLY A 154 10.28 -23.90 -12.40
C GLY A 154 8.88 -24.18 -11.84
N ALA A 155 8.66 -24.12 -10.52
CA ALA A 155 7.35 -24.25 -9.91
C ALA A 155 6.76 -22.87 -9.60
N THR A 156 5.56 -22.59 -10.13
CA THR A 156 4.83 -21.34 -9.90
C THR A 156 3.85 -21.50 -8.76
N ALA A 157 3.85 -20.56 -7.82
CA ALA A 157 2.89 -20.46 -6.74
C ALA A 157 2.31 -19.05 -6.66
N LYS A 158 0.99 -18.97 -6.51
CA LYS A 158 0.26 -17.73 -6.28
C LYS A 158 0.55 -17.19 -4.88
N ARG A 159 0.74 -15.88 -4.78
CA ARG A 159 0.99 -15.13 -3.55
C ARG A 159 0.06 -13.94 -3.43
N THR A 160 -0.35 -13.63 -2.22
CA THR A 160 -1.05 -12.37 -1.91
C THR A 160 -0.05 -11.40 -1.30
N VAL A 161 0.07 -10.22 -1.88
CA VAL A 161 0.91 -9.14 -1.37
C VAL A 161 0.02 -8.12 -0.69
N VAL A 162 0.20 -7.93 0.61
CA VAL A 162 -0.67 -7.09 1.45
C VAL A 162 0.11 -5.99 2.14
N VAL A 163 -0.39 -4.76 2.12
CA VAL A 163 0.16 -3.66 2.92
C VAL A 163 -0.20 -3.87 4.40
N THR A 164 0.82 -4.03 5.23
CA THR A 164 0.66 -4.27 6.68
C THR A 164 0.89 -3.01 7.50
N ARG A 165 1.57 -2.00 6.93
CA ARG A 165 1.82 -0.73 7.61
C ARG A 165 2.12 0.40 6.64
N VAL A 166 1.70 1.61 7.00
CA VAL A 166 2.01 2.85 6.29
C VAL A 166 2.50 3.89 7.30
N GLU A 167 3.68 4.46 7.06
CA GLU A 167 4.32 5.48 7.90
C GLU A 167 4.81 6.63 7.00
N GLY A 168 4.00 7.69 6.89
CA GLY A 168 4.31 8.81 5.99
C GLY A 168 4.34 8.36 4.52
N LEU A 169 5.51 8.49 3.88
CA LEU A 169 5.77 8.04 2.51
C LEU A 169 6.39 6.64 2.43
N MET A 170 6.44 5.91 3.55
CA MET A 170 6.92 4.54 3.62
C MET A 170 5.73 3.59 3.74
N MET A 171 5.81 2.46 3.04
CA MET A 171 4.87 1.36 3.18
C MET A 171 5.63 0.06 3.40
N TYR A 172 5.02 -0.83 4.17
CA TYR A 172 5.53 -2.16 4.44
C TYR A 172 4.47 -3.15 3.99
N PHE A 173 4.89 -4.18 3.28
CA PHE A 173 4.01 -5.22 2.78
C PHE A 173 4.59 -6.60 3.09
N ASN A 174 3.69 -7.57 3.21
CA ASN A 174 4.04 -8.98 3.36
C ASN A 174 3.64 -9.73 2.10
N VAL A 175 4.35 -10.82 1.83
CA VAL A 175 4.02 -11.78 0.77
C VAL A 175 3.51 -13.04 1.46
N LEU A 176 2.22 -13.31 1.31
CA LEU A 176 1.53 -14.44 1.93
C LEU A 176 1.40 -15.60 0.93
N PRO A 177 1.60 -16.85 1.36
CA PRO A 177 1.26 -18.01 0.53
C PRO A 177 -0.24 -18.06 0.27
N VAL A 178 -0.62 -18.72 -0.82
CA VAL A 178 -2.01 -19.02 -1.16
C VAL A 178 -2.09 -20.52 -1.46
N LEU A 179 -3.00 -21.22 -0.80
CA LEU A 179 -3.39 -22.56 -1.24
C LEU A 179 -4.51 -22.39 -2.27
N GLU A 180 -4.24 -22.82 -3.50
CA GLU A 180 -5.24 -22.78 -4.55
C GLU A 180 -6.42 -23.69 -4.20
N LYS A 181 -7.62 -23.33 -4.67
CA LYS A 181 -8.86 -24.08 -4.41
C LYS A 181 -8.69 -25.61 -4.46
N ALA A 182 -8.09 -26.13 -5.53
CA ALA A 182 -7.88 -27.57 -5.69
C ALA A 182 -6.94 -28.18 -4.62
N GLN A 183 -5.93 -27.44 -4.20
CA GLN A 183 -5.02 -27.85 -3.12
C GLN A 183 -5.72 -27.83 -1.77
N VAL A 184 -6.57 -26.83 -1.51
CA VAL A 184 -7.40 -26.76 -0.29
C VAL A 184 -8.36 -27.95 -0.24
N GLU A 185 -9.06 -28.24 -1.34
CA GLU A 185 -9.98 -29.38 -1.46
C GLU A 185 -9.26 -30.71 -1.20
N SER A 186 -8.10 -30.94 -1.82
CA SER A 186 -7.33 -32.16 -1.57
C SER A 186 -6.86 -32.24 -0.12
N SER A 187 -6.32 -31.14 0.43
CA SER A 187 -5.80 -31.11 1.81
C SER A 187 -6.90 -31.39 2.83
N LEU A 188 -8.11 -30.86 2.62
CA LEU A 188 -9.26 -31.15 3.48
C LEU A 188 -9.63 -32.63 3.44
N LEU A 189 -9.70 -33.22 2.24
CA LEU A 189 -10.00 -34.64 2.07
C LEU A 189 -8.94 -35.54 2.74
N ASP A 190 -7.66 -35.20 2.62
CA ASP A 190 -6.56 -35.95 3.24
C ASP A 190 -6.62 -35.88 4.78
N GLN A 191 -6.94 -34.71 5.33
CA GLN A 191 -7.09 -34.55 6.78
C GLN A 191 -8.34 -35.28 7.31
N LEU A 192 -9.47 -35.24 6.59
CA LEU A 192 -10.68 -35.99 6.94
C LEU A 192 -10.46 -37.50 6.84
N ALA A 193 -9.74 -37.96 5.80
CA ALA A 193 -9.37 -39.37 5.66
C ALA A 193 -8.58 -39.88 6.88
N THR A 194 -7.67 -39.05 7.38
CA THR A 194 -6.88 -39.37 8.58
C THR A 194 -7.74 -39.46 9.84
N GLN A 195 -8.78 -38.64 9.97
CA GLN A 195 -9.69 -38.66 11.13
C GLN A 195 -10.74 -39.78 11.06
N LEU A 196 -11.32 -40.01 9.88
CA LEU A 196 -12.44 -40.94 9.67
C LEU A 196 -11.98 -42.35 9.31
N GLY A 197 -10.71 -42.54 8.95
CA GLY A 197 -10.18 -43.80 8.41
C GLY A 197 -10.62 -44.11 6.97
N SER A 198 -11.40 -43.22 6.35
CA SER A 198 -11.83 -43.31 4.95
C SER A 198 -11.90 -41.91 4.34
N ARG A 199 -11.46 -41.78 3.08
CA ARG A 199 -11.45 -40.50 2.37
C ARG A 199 -12.86 -40.20 1.84
N PRO A 200 -13.43 -39.01 2.10
CA PRO A 200 -14.67 -38.59 1.45
C PRO A 200 -14.52 -38.54 -0.09
N ASP A 201 -15.64 -38.56 -0.80
CA ASP A 201 -15.67 -38.66 -2.27
C ASP A 201 -15.21 -37.36 -2.93
N SER A 202 -15.62 -36.22 -2.39
CA SER A 202 -15.24 -34.91 -2.94
C SER A 202 -15.33 -33.80 -1.90
N ALA A 203 -14.58 -32.73 -2.14
CA ALA A 203 -14.72 -31.45 -1.46
C ALA A 203 -14.86 -30.36 -2.53
N THR A 204 -15.72 -29.37 -2.28
CA THR A 204 -15.86 -28.19 -3.13
C THR A 204 -15.74 -26.95 -2.27
N CYS A 205 -14.65 -26.21 -2.44
CA CYS A 205 -14.36 -25.01 -1.66
C CYS A 205 -14.84 -23.74 -2.37
N ALA A 206 -15.18 -22.72 -1.58
CA ALA A 206 -15.64 -21.43 -2.10
C ALA A 206 -14.56 -20.69 -2.92
N GLY A 207 -13.28 -20.97 -2.69
CA GLY A 207 -12.16 -20.36 -3.39
C GLY A 207 -10.80 -20.83 -2.86
N ASP A 208 -9.78 -20.01 -3.13
CA ASP A 208 -8.43 -20.18 -2.59
C ASP A 208 -8.39 -19.87 -1.09
N LEU A 209 -7.48 -20.49 -0.36
CA LEU A 209 -7.20 -20.18 1.04
C LEU A 209 -5.93 -19.34 1.14
N GLU A 210 -6.09 -18.04 1.37
CA GLU A 210 -4.97 -17.15 1.62
C GLU A 210 -4.37 -17.39 3.00
N GLY A 211 -3.04 -17.44 3.08
CA GLY A 211 -2.25 -17.60 4.30
C GLY A 211 -2.27 -16.34 5.17
N LYS A 212 -3.44 -15.97 5.66
CA LYS A 212 -3.66 -14.90 6.63
C LYS A 212 -4.30 -15.52 7.86
N VAL A 213 -3.63 -15.44 9.01
CA VAL A 213 -4.13 -16.06 10.25
C VAL A 213 -5.54 -15.54 10.57
N GLY A 214 -6.46 -16.47 10.85
CA GLY A 214 -7.88 -16.18 11.06
C GLY A 214 -8.71 -16.07 9.78
N ASN A 215 -8.09 -16.09 8.59
CA ASN A 215 -8.83 -16.18 7.34
C ASN A 215 -9.58 -17.51 7.27
N SER A 216 -10.78 -17.48 6.71
CA SER A 216 -11.62 -18.66 6.64
C SER A 216 -12.35 -18.76 5.32
N LEU A 217 -12.61 -19.99 4.90
CA LEU A 217 -13.46 -20.30 3.76
C LEU A 217 -14.33 -21.51 4.05
N THR A 218 -15.42 -21.66 3.31
CA THR A 218 -16.31 -22.82 3.43
C THR A 218 -16.04 -23.81 2.31
N CYS A 219 -16.02 -25.10 2.65
CA CYS A 219 -16.00 -26.21 1.70
C CYS A 219 -17.18 -27.15 1.96
N THR A 220 -17.86 -27.57 0.91
CA THR A 220 -18.87 -28.63 0.98
C THR A 220 -18.19 -29.97 0.71
N VAL A 221 -18.35 -30.93 1.61
CA VAL A 221 -17.78 -32.28 1.50
C VAL A 221 -18.90 -33.29 1.28
N VAL A 222 -18.66 -34.24 0.36
CA VAL A 222 -19.58 -35.34 0.07
C VAL A 222 -18.91 -36.67 0.45
N ALA A 223 -19.62 -37.51 1.19
CA ALA A 223 -19.21 -38.86 1.55
C ALA A 223 -20.40 -39.83 1.39
N GLY A 224 -20.46 -40.53 0.27
CA GLY A 224 -21.61 -41.34 -0.11
C GLY A 224 -22.89 -40.49 -0.19
N PRO A 225 -23.95 -40.82 0.56
CA PRO A 225 -25.19 -40.05 0.56
C PRO A 225 -25.13 -38.78 1.44
N GLU A 226 -24.08 -38.62 2.24
CA GLU A 226 -23.95 -37.51 3.19
C GLU A 226 -23.27 -36.30 2.55
N THR A 227 -23.75 -35.11 2.90
CA THR A 227 -23.15 -33.84 2.50
C THR A 227 -23.04 -32.95 3.73
N GLN A 228 -21.87 -32.37 3.95
CA GLN A 228 -21.58 -31.52 5.11
C GLN A 228 -20.70 -30.36 4.72
N ASP A 229 -21.08 -29.15 5.12
CA ASP A 229 -20.24 -27.97 4.98
C ASP A 229 -19.22 -27.89 6.11
N PHE A 230 -18.01 -27.47 5.79
CA PHE A 230 -16.91 -27.25 6.72
C PHE A 230 -16.38 -25.84 6.58
N ALA A 231 -16.25 -25.14 7.70
CA ALA A 231 -15.51 -23.90 7.80
C ALA A 231 -14.04 -24.22 8.09
N LEU A 232 -13.15 -23.85 7.16
CA LEU A 232 -11.71 -23.95 7.32
C LEU A 232 -11.19 -22.62 7.84
N THR A 233 -10.31 -22.63 8.85
CA THR A 233 -9.69 -21.40 9.38
C THR A 233 -8.18 -21.55 9.45
N VAL A 234 -7.45 -20.61 8.85
CA VAL A 234 -5.98 -20.55 8.94
C VAL A 234 -5.58 -20.28 10.39
N THR A 235 -4.80 -21.19 10.95
CA THR A 235 -4.29 -21.09 12.33
C THR A 235 -2.89 -20.53 12.37
N GLU A 236 -2.06 -20.87 11.39
CA GLU A 236 -0.63 -20.51 11.37
C GLU A 236 -0.11 -20.46 9.93
N VAL A 237 0.91 -19.64 9.72
CA VAL A 237 1.57 -19.48 8.41
C VAL A 237 3.07 -19.49 8.65
N ASN A 238 3.75 -20.50 8.12
CA ASN A 238 5.18 -20.75 8.30
C ASN A 238 5.88 -20.80 6.95
N GLY A 239 6.37 -19.65 6.49
CA GLY A 239 6.91 -19.49 5.14
C GLY A 239 5.83 -19.80 4.10
N ASP A 240 5.99 -20.89 3.36
CA ASP A 240 5.06 -21.33 2.32
C ASP A 240 3.95 -22.25 2.83
N ARG A 241 4.05 -22.69 4.08
CA ARG A 241 3.09 -23.61 4.69
C ARG A 241 1.94 -22.84 5.33
N ILE A 242 0.72 -23.20 4.95
CA ILE A 242 -0.52 -22.73 5.58
C ILE A 242 -1.07 -23.88 6.42
N ASP A 243 -1.08 -23.71 7.74
CA ASP A 243 -1.76 -24.61 8.65
C ASP A 243 -3.17 -24.08 8.91
N PHE A 244 -4.17 -24.94 8.78
CA PHE A 244 -5.57 -24.61 9.00
C PHE A 244 -6.26 -25.71 9.80
N ASN A 245 -7.31 -25.33 10.53
CA ASN A 245 -8.27 -26.27 11.10
C ASN A 245 -9.56 -26.28 10.27
N TYR A 246 -10.42 -27.26 10.53
CA TYR A 246 -11.76 -27.30 9.98
C TYR A 246 -12.77 -27.70 11.04
N LYS A 247 -14.00 -27.19 10.91
CA LYS A 247 -15.15 -27.53 11.76
C LYS A 247 -16.41 -27.59 10.90
N PRO A 248 -17.41 -28.42 11.23
CA PRO A 248 -18.71 -28.35 10.57
C PRO A 248 -19.26 -26.92 10.59
N ALA A 249 -19.68 -26.41 9.43
CA ALA A 249 -20.44 -25.17 9.31
C ALA A 249 -21.91 -25.49 9.60
N GLY A 250 -22.54 -24.67 10.44
CA GLY A 250 -23.93 -24.84 10.89
C GLY A 250 -24.71 -23.55 10.80
#